data_AF-A0A7C2F2L6-F1
#
_entry.id   AF-A0A7C2F2L6-F1
#
_cell.length_a   1.000
_cell.length_b   1.000
_cell.length_c   1.000
_cell.angle_alpha   90.00
_cell.angle_beta   90.00
_cell.angle_gamma   90.00
#
_symmetry.space_group_name_H-M   'P 1'
#
loop_
_entity.id
_entity.type
_entity.pdbx_description
1 polymer ?
#
loop_
_entity_poly.entity_id
_entity_poly.type
_entity_poly.pdbx_seq_one_letter_code
_entity_poly.pdbx_strand_id
1 'polypeptide(L)'
;MRQCRVDTCWQKRQGGNSIDWGEWAPLLWFVVLLLGLVVVKRWLSKHLYGLGLLLGGSHDAAILVYFLLLFPGVLAHELSHWLTAKLLRVPVGKISIGPVAKGAGATRLGSVSMAKSDPVRAGLIGMAPLVTGSILILLIAYQVFGLTEASWLSAGSSPEQFLSSLRGYLSVPNFWLWIYLIFSISNAMLPSESDRQAWASLVAYGFAAAVVLYGLGLWQEVSSPLSGFLARALDHLNVAFLLTILVDAGVILVVMIIERVIMVIAGRKVEY
;
A
#
# COMPACT_ATOMS: atom_id res chain seq x y z
N MET A 1 -46.20 44.22 23.98
CA MET A 1 -45.83 42.79 24.09
C MET A 1 -45.66 42.25 22.67
N ARG A 2 -44.42 42.01 22.22
CA ARG A 2 -44.11 41.53 20.87
C ARG A 2 -43.93 40.01 20.91
N GLN A 3 -44.75 39.29 20.14
CA GLN A 3 -44.71 37.85 19.98
C GLN A 3 -43.38 37.45 19.31
N CYS A 4 -42.50 36.75 20.03
CA CYS A 4 -41.34 36.08 19.43
C CYS A 4 -41.83 34.92 18.57
N ARG A 5 -41.44 34.93 17.29
CA ARG A 5 -41.77 33.90 16.29
C ARG A 5 -40.90 32.67 16.56
N VAL A 6 -41.55 31.59 16.99
CA VAL A 6 -40.96 30.30 17.44
C VAL A 6 -40.07 29.64 16.37
N ASP A 7 -40.25 30.02 15.10
CA ASP A 7 -39.58 29.41 13.96
C ASP A 7 -38.09 29.78 13.83
N THR A 8 -37.66 30.89 14.43
CA THR A 8 -36.25 31.34 14.36
C THR A 8 -35.33 30.66 15.38
N CYS A 9 -35.89 29.92 16.35
CA CYS A 9 -35.11 29.25 17.39
C CYS A 9 -34.65 27.84 16.98
N TRP A 10 -35.31 27.22 16.00
CA TRP A 10 -34.97 25.86 15.55
C TRP A 10 -33.81 25.80 14.56
N GLN A 11 -33.64 26.80 13.69
CA GLN A 11 -32.50 26.85 12.76
C GLN A 11 -31.15 27.06 13.47
N LYS A 12 -31.14 27.69 14.65
CA LYS A 12 -29.90 27.94 15.40
C LYS A 12 -29.44 26.77 16.28
N ARG A 13 -30.25 25.69 16.37
CA ARG A 13 -29.96 24.48 17.17
C ARG A 13 -29.40 23.31 16.36
N GLN A 14 -29.27 23.44 15.04
CA GLN A 14 -28.56 22.46 14.19
C GLN A 14 -27.05 22.74 14.08
N GLY A 15 -26.50 23.68 14.86
CA GLY A 15 -25.06 23.77 15.13
C GLY A 15 -24.58 22.77 16.18
N GLY A 16 -25.15 21.56 16.17
CA GLY A 16 -24.65 20.45 16.98
C GLY A 16 -23.56 19.75 16.20
N ASN A 17 -22.37 19.62 16.79
CA ASN A 17 -21.28 18.74 16.34
C ASN A 17 -21.76 17.28 16.30
N SER A 18 -22.67 16.91 15.39
CA SER A 18 -22.74 15.54 14.92
C SER A 18 -21.45 15.33 14.14
N ILE A 19 -20.57 14.47 14.64
CA ILE A 19 -19.42 13.99 13.88
C ILE A 19 -19.99 13.48 12.55
N ASP A 20 -19.73 14.22 11.47
CA ASP A 20 -20.09 13.75 10.14
C ASP A 20 -19.14 12.61 9.81
N TRP A 21 -19.59 11.38 10.04
CA TRP A 21 -18.82 10.18 9.74
C TRP A 21 -18.38 10.13 8.27
N GLY A 22 -19.02 10.90 7.38
CA GLY A 22 -18.61 11.05 5.99
C GLY A 22 -17.21 11.65 5.82
N GLU A 23 -16.81 12.59 6.67
CA GLU A 23 -15.48 13.22 6.59
C GLU A 23 -14.34 12.27 7.00
N TRP A 24 -14.63 11.33 7.89
CA TRP A 24 -13.65 10.37 8.41
C TRP A 24 -13.63 9.05 7.62
N ALA A 25 -14.61 8.82 6.74
CA ALA A 25 -14.75 7.57 6.00
C ALA A 25 -13.49 7.19 5.19
N PRO A 26 -12.83 8.10 4.44
CA PRO A 26 -11.60 7.75 3.70
C PRO A 26 -10.48 7.27 4.62
N LEU A 27 -10.32 7.90 5.78
CA LEU A 27 -9.29 7.55 6.75
C LEU A 27 -9.58 6.19 7.42
N LEU A 28 -10.84 5.96 7.83
CA LEU A 28 -11.24 4.68 8.40
C LEU A 28 -11.04 3.54 7.41
N TRP A 29 -11.44 3.75 6.15
CA TRP A 29 -11.23 2.77 5.09
C TRP A 29 -9.75 2.51 4.83
N PHE A 30 -8.92 3.56 4.83
CA PHE A 30 -7.48 3.44 4.71
C PHE A 30 -6.87 2.59 5.82
N VAL A 31 -7.27 2.81 7.07
CA VAL A 31 -6.79 2.00 8.20
C VAL A 31 -7.21 0.54 8.05
N VAL A 32 -8.48 0.28 7.70
CA VAL A 32 -8.99 -1.08 7.48
C VAL A 32 -8.22 -1.79 6.35
N LEU A 33 -8.05 -1.12 5.20
CA LEU A 33 -7.33 -1.68 4.06
C LEU A 33 -5.85 -1.89 4.37
N LEU A 34 -5.19 -0.96 5.06
CA LEU A 34 -3.80 -1.10 5.47
C LEU A 34 -3.60 -2.31 6.39
N LEU A 35 -4.49 -2.49 7.37
CA LEU A 35 -4.46 -3.66 8.26
C LEU A 35 -4.73 -4.96 7.50
N GLY A 36 -5.73 -4.95 6.61
CA GLY A 36 -6.03 -6.07 5.73
C GLY A 36 -4.84 -6.46 4.87
N LEU A 37 -4.16 -5.49 4.28
CA LEU A 37 -2.97 -5.69 3.47
C LEU A 37 -1.83 -6.35 4.27
N VAL A 38 -1.60 -5.92 5.52
CA VAL A 38 -0.59 -6.53 6.39
C VAL A 38 -0.91 -7.99 6.68
N VAL A 39 -2.18 -8.32 6.92
CA VAL A 39 -2.62 -9.71 7.16
C VAL A 39 -2.46 -10.56 5.90
N VAL A 40 -2.96 -10.09 4.77
CA VAL A 40 -2.90 -10.79 3.47
C VAL A 40 -1.45 -11.01 3.05
N LYS A 41 -0.58 -10.00 3.15
CA LYS A 41 0.85 -10.14 2.85
C LYS A 41 1.55 -11.19 3.72
N ARG A 42 1.26 -11.21 5.03
CA ARG A 42 1.83 -12.23 5.93
C ARG A 42 1.41 -13.62 5.53
N TRP A 43 0.14 -13.79 5.16
CA TRP A 43 -0.40 -15.07 4.74
C TRP A 43 0.19 -15.51 3.40
N LEU A 44 0.21 -14.62 2.41
CA LEU A 44 0.81 -14.84 1.10
C LEU A 44 2.30 -15.19 1.20
N SER A 45 3.07 -14.47 2.02
CA SER A 45 4.51 -14.73 2.18
C SER A 45 4.77 -16.14 2.72
N LYS A 46 3.91 -16.65 3.62
CA LYS A 46 4.01 -18.03 4.11
C LYS A 46 3.75 -19.05 3.01
N HIS A 47 2.69 -18.86 2.21
CA HIS A 47 2.36 -19.76 1.11
C HIS A 47 3.39 -19.72 -0.02
N LEU A 48 3.93 -18.55 -0.37
CA LEU A 48 4.98 -18.47 -1.38
C LEU A 48 6.27 -19.15 -0.92
N TYR A 49 6.62 -19.02 0.36
CA TYR A 49 7.75 -19.73 0.94
C TYR A 49 7.50 -21.25 1.00
N GLY A 50 6.31 -21.68 1.42
CA GLY A 50 5.89 -23.08 1.45
C GLY A 50 5.93 -23.73 0.06
N LEU A 51 5.41 -23.04 -0.95
CA LEU A 51 5.52 -23.45 -2.35
C LEU A 51 6.98 -23.59 -2.78
N GLY A 52 7.83 -22.62 -2.45
CA GLY A 52 9.26 -22.67 -2.74
C GLY A 52 9.95 -23.87 -2.09
N LEU A 53 9.57 -24.22 -0.86
CA LEU A 53 10.06 -25.40 -0.15
C LEU A 53 9.59 -26.70 -0.79
N LEU A 54 8.33 -26.77 -1.24
CA LEU A 54 7.80 -27.93 -1.96
C LEU A 54 8.52 -28.18 -3.29
N LEU A 55 8.78 -27.10 -4.04
CA LEU A 55 9.42 -27.17 -5.35
C LEU A 55 10.92 -27.47 -5.25
N GLY A 56 11.63 -26.79 -4.35
CA GLY A 56 13.09 -26.86 -4.25
C GLY A 56 13.63 -27.81 -3.20
N GLY A 57 12.85 -28.17 -2.18
CA GLY A 57 13.27 -29.04 -1.08
C GLY A 57 14.30 -28.42 -0.11
N SER A 58 14.68 -27.16 -0.29
CA SER A 58 15.64 -26.45 0.56
C SER A 58 15.18 -25.03 0.87
N HIS A 59 15.70 -24.47 1.97
CA HIS A 59 15.40 -23.10 2.40
C HIS A 59 15.93 -22.07 1.37
N ASP A 60 17.11 -22.32 0.82
CA ASP A 60 17.73 -21.44 -0.19
C ASP A 60 16.90 -21.37 -1.47
N ALA A 61 16.35 -22.50 -1.91
CA ALA A 61 15.46 -22.54 -3.08
C ALA A 61 14.15 -21.78 -2.81
N ALA A 62 13.58 -21.91 -1.61
CA ALA A 62 12.37 -21.16 -1.23
C ALA A 62 12.61 -19.64 -1.24
N ILE A 63 13.74 -19.21 -0.70
CA ILE A 63 14.17 -17.81 -0.72
C ILE A 63 14.36 -17.32 -2.16
N LEU A 64 15.01 -18.12 -3.02
CA LEU A 64 15.25 -17.75 -4.41
C LEU A 64 13.95 -17.62 -5.19
N VAL A 65 13.01 -18.56 -5.04
CA VAL A 65 11.69 -18.50 -5.68
C VAL A 65 10.93 -17.25 -5.22
N TYR A 66 10.89 -17.00 -3.91
CA TYR A 66 10.26 -15.81 -3.34
C TYR A 66 10.88 -14.52 -3.89
N PHE A 67 12.22 -14.44 -3.95
CA PHE A 67 12.94 -13.30 -4.50
C PHE A 67 12.64 -13.08 -5.98
N LEU A 68 12.69 -14.13 -6.82
CA LEU A 68 12.45 -14.02 -8.25
C LEU A 68 11.01 -13.58 -8.56
N LEU A 69 10.03 -14.07 -7.80
CA LEU A 69 8.65 -13.65 -7.93
C LEU A 69 8.47 -12.17 -7.60
N LEU A 70 9.11 -11.68 -6.54
CA LEU A 70 8.99 -10.29 -6.09
C LEU A 70 10.03 -9.34 -6.73
N PHE A 71 10.90 -9.84 -7.60
CA PHE A 71 12.05 -9.10 -8.11
C PHE A 71 11.68 -7.73 -8.73
N PRO A 72 10.65 -7.59 -9.60
CA PRO A 72 10.30 -6.29 -10.15
C PRO A 72 9.91 -5.28 -9.08
N GLY A 73 9.20 -5.74 -8.05
CA GLY A 73 8.82 -4.92 -6.91
C GLY A 73 10.02 -4.53 -6.04
N VAL A 74 10.93 -5.48 -5.76
CA VAL A 74 12.17 -5.20 -5.01
C VAL A 74 13.02 -4.17 -5.75
N LEU A 75 13.12 -4.29 -7.07
CA LEU A 75 13.82 -3.32 -7.90
C LEU A 75 13.17 -1.94 -7.81
N ALA A 76 11.83 -1.86 -7.96
CA ALA A 76 11.10 -0.60 -7.82
C ALA A 76 11.31 0.02 -6.42
N HIS A 77 11.30 -0.80 -5.37
CA HIS A 77 11.51 -0.37 -3.99
C HIS A 77 12.88 0.28 -3.79
N GLU A 78 13.97 -0.43 -4.13
CA GLU A 78 15.33 0.08 -3.95
C GLU A 78 15.63 1.28 -4.87
N LEU A 79 15.05 1.31 -6.08
CA LEU A 79 15.16 2.47 -6.97
C LEU A 79 14.42 3.70 -6.42
N SER A 80 13.29 3.52 -5.75
CA SER A 80 12.54 4.62 -5.12
C SER A 80 13.36 5.29 -4.02
N HIS A 81 14.01 4.47 -3.19
CA HIS A 81 14.99 4.89 -2.20
C HIS A 81 16.14 5.69 -2.82
N TRP A 82 16.79 5.10 -3.82
CA TRP A 82 17.93 5.71 -4.50
C TRP A 82 17.56 7.05 -5.18
N LEU A 83 16.44 7.08 -5.91
CA LEU A 83 15.99 8.26 -6.65
C LEU A 83 15.67 9.39 -5.68
N THR A 84 14.93 9.11 -4.61
CA THR A 84 14.56 10.11 -3.61
C THR A 84 15.78 10.63 -2.87
N ALA A 85 16.71 9.75 -2.49
CA ALA A 85 17.97 10.17 -1.89
C ALA A 85 18.76 11.10 -2.81
N LYS A 86 18.84 10.77 -4.11
CA LYS A 86 19.51 11.62 -5.11
C LYS A 86 18.82 12.97 -5.29
N LEU A 87 17.49 13.01 -5.36
CA LEU A 87 16.71 14.25 -5.46
C LEU A 87 16.91 15.14 -4.22
N LEU A 88 16.98 14.53 -3.04
CA LEU A 88 17.24 15.22 -1.76
C LEU A 88 18.73 15.47 -1.49
N ARG A 89 19.60 15.20 -2.48
CA ARG A 89 21.05 15.38 -2.42
C ARG A 89 21.70 14.67 -1.22
N VAL A 90 21.20 13.49 -0.86
CA VAL A 90 21.80 12.60 0.13
C VAL A 90 22.80 11.68 -0.59
N PRO A 91 24.06 11.59 -0.12
CA PRO A 91 25.04 10.69 -0.74
C PRO A 91 24.57 9.23 -0.70
N VAL A 92 24.46 8.63 -1.88
CA VAL A 92 24.07 7.23 -2.08
C VAL A 92 25.31 6.37 -2.30
N GLY A 93 25.34 5.21 -1.65
CA GLY A 93 26.37 4.19 -1.77
C GLY A 93 25.98 3.09 -2.75
N LYS A 94 26.41 1.86 -2.47
CA LYS A 94 26.13 0.69 -3.31
C LYS A 94 24.66 0.25 -3.18
N ILE A 95 24.08 -0.12 -4.32
CA ILE A 95 22.81 -0.86 -4.41
C ILE A 95 23.17 -2.34 -4.46
N SER A 96 22.59 -3.13 -3.57
CA SER A 96 22.69 -4.59 -3.59
C SER A 96 21.29 -5.17 -3.79
N ILE A 97 21.14 -5.97 -4.83
CA ILE A 97 19.90 -6.65 -5.17
C ILE A 97 20.16 -8.14 -5.08
N GLY A 98 19.37 -8.84 -4.25
CA GLY A 98 19.55 -10.26 -4.02
C GLY A 98 19.26 -10.63 -2.57
N PRO A 99 18.81 -11.87 -2.33
CA PRO A 99 18.55 -12.36 -0.99
C PRO A 99 19.84 -12.47 -0.19
N VAL A 100 19.87 -11.82 0.97
CA VAL A 100 20.93 -11.97 1.98
C VAL A 100 20.27 -12.48 3.24
N ALA A 101 20.71 -13.65 3.71
CA ALA A 101 20.29 -14.20 4.99
C ALA A 101 20.73 -13.25 6.11
N LYS A 102 19.77 -12.75 6.88
CA LYS A 102 20.01 -12.07 8.14
C LYS A 102 19.90 -13.14 9.24
N GLY A 103 20.79 -13.10 10.24
CA GLY A 103 20.69 -14.01 11.39
C GLY A 103 19.29 -13.99 12.01
N ALA A 104 18.86 -15.14 12.56
CA ALA A 104 17.52 -15.39 13.13
C ALA A 104 16.35 -15.52 12.12
N GLY A 105 16.60 -16.01 10.91
CA GLY A 105 15.54 -16.42 9.96
C GLY A 105 14.89 -15.27 9.16
N ALA A 106 15.39 -14.04 9.31
CA ALA A 106 14.96 -12.92 8.49
C ALA A 106 15.78 -12.89 7.19
N THR A 107 15.13 -12.71 6.03
CA THR A 107 15.82 -12.58 4.74
C THR A 107 15.64 -11.17 4.19
N ARG A 108 16.73 -10.52 3.82
CA ARG A 108 16.68 -9.21 3.15
C ARG A 108 16.80 -9.42 1.65
N LEU A 109 15.84 -8.93 0.87
CA LEU A 109 15.81 -9.13 -0.60
C LEU A 109 16.59 -8.08 -1.40
N GLY A 110 16.82 -6.91 -0.79
CA GLY A 110 17.48 -5.77 -1.42
C GLY A 110 17.97 -4.77 -0.38
N SER A 111 18.93 -3.95 -0.77
CA SER A 111 19.41 -2.84 0.04
C SER A 111 20.06 -1.73 -0.80
N VAL A 112 19.76 -0.48 -0.45
CA VAL A 112 20.58 0.68 -0.82
C VAL A 112 21.31 1.19 0.42
N SER A 113 22.64 1.30 0.33
CA SER A 113 23.45 1.97 1.35
C SER A 113 23.38 3.48 1.14
N MET A 114 23.22 4.25 2.21
CA MET A 114 23.17 5.72 2.16
C MET A 114 23.96 6.32 3.31
N ALA A 115 24.48 7.53 3.13
CA ALA A 115 25.06 8.29 4.21
C ALA A 115 23.99 8.69 5.25
N LYS A 116 24.42 8.95 6.49
CA LYS A 116 23.53 9.53 7.51
C LYS A 116 22.98 10.85 6.98
N SER A 117 21.66 11.01 7.04
CA SER A 117 20.93 12.22 6.67
C SER A 117 20.18 12.76 7.88
N ASP A 118 19.71 14.01 7.79
CA ASP A 118 18.79 14.54 8.80
C ASP A 118 17.45 13.81 8.77
N PRO A 119 16.66 13.89 9.85
CA PRO A 119 15.49 13.03 10.00
C PRO A 119 14.37 13.31 8.99
N VAL A 120 14.28 14.54 8.44
CA VAL A 120 13.28 14.86 7.41
C VAL A 120 13.64 14.16 6.11
N ARG A 121 14.89 14.30 5.64
CA ARG A 121 15.34 13.59 4.43
C ARG A 121 15.27 12.08 4.61
N ALA A 122 15.67 11.56 5.77
CA ALA A 122 15.56 10.14 6.08
C ALA A 122 14.10 9.64 6.03
N GLY A 123 13.16 10.40 6.60
CA GLY A 123 11.74 10.05 6.58
C GLY A 123 11.14 10.04 5.18
N LEU A 124 11.45 11.05 4.36
CA LEU A 124 11.01 11.14 2.97
C LEU A 124 11.55 9.99 2.12
N ILE A 125 12.83 9.63 2.29
CA ILE A 125 13.43 8.46 1.64
C ILE A 125 12.71 7.19 2.09
N GLY A 126 12.51 7.02 3.40
CA GLY A 126 11.79 5.87 3.98
C GLY A 126 10.37 5.67 3.42
N MET A 127 9.66 6.75 3.09
CA MET A 127 8.32 6.70 2.49
C MET A 127 8.32 6.48 0.97
N ALA A 128 9.45 6.74 0.29
CA ALA A 128 9.51 6.75 -1.16
C ALA A 128 9.00 5.45 -1.80
N PRO A 129 9.37 4.24 -1.34
CA PRO A 129 8.88 3.02 -1.96
C PRO A 129 7.37 2.85 -1.88
N LEU A 130 6.75 3.23 -0.75
CA LEU A 130 5.30 3.17 -0.59
C LEU A 130 4.61 4.13 -1.56
N VAL A 131 5.09 5.38 -1.63
CA VAL A 131 4.54 6.40 -2.54
C VAL A 131 4.69 5.96 -4.00
N THR A 132 5.90 5.56 -4.41
CA THR A 132 6.16 5.12 -5.78
C THR A 132 5.38 3.86 -6.13
N GLY A 133 5.33 2.87 -5.24
CA GLY A 133 4.55 1.65 -5.44
C GLY A 133 3.06 1.92 -5.62
N SER A 134 2.47 2.76 -4.75
CA SER A 134 1.08 3.19 -4.88
C SER A 134 0.82 3.93 -6.19
N ILE A 135 1.71 4.84 -6.60
CA ILE A 135 1.59 5.55 -7.89
C ILE A 135 1.63 4.56 -9.07
N LEU A 136 2.56 3.60 -9.07
CA LEU A 136 2.67 2.60 -10.13
C LEU A 136 1.40 1.72 -10.21
N ILE A 137 0.87 1.28 -9.07
CA ILE A 137 -0.36 0.50 -9.01
C ILE A 137 -1.54 1.33 -9.56
N LEU A 138 -1.65 2.60 -9.17
CA LEU A 138 -2.70 3.49 -9.66
C LEU A 138 -2.58 3.79 -11.15
N LEU A 139 -1.36 3.93 -11.68
CA LEU A 139 -1.13 4.08 -13.11
C LEU A 139 -1.63 2.84 -13.86
N ILE A 140 -1.35 1.63 -13.37
CA ILE A 140 -1.87 0.40 -13.97
C ILE A 140 -3.40 0.38 -13.84
N ALA A 141 -3.95 0.68 -12.66
CA ALA A 141 -5.39 0.70 -12.43
C ALA A 141 -6.13 1.62 -13.40
N TYR A 142 -5.66 2.86 -13.58
CA TYR A 142 -6.36 3.87 -14.34
C TYR A 142 -6.04 3.83 -15.84
N GLN A 143 -4.77 3.62 -16.21
CA GLN A 143 -4.34 3.69 -17.61
C GLN A 143 -4.47 2.35 -18.34
N VAL A 144 -4.30 1.24 -17.64
CA VAL A 144 -4.34 -0.10 -18.25
C VAL A 144 -5.72 -0.73 -18.08
N PHE A 145 -6.27 -0.70 -16.85
CA PHE A 145 -7.58 -1.27 -16.58
C PHE A 145 -8.73 -0.29 -16.76
N GLY A 146 -8.47 1.01 -16.95
CA GLY A 146 -9.53 2.00 -17.14
C GLY A 146 -10.42 2.16 -15.91
N LEU A 147 -9.92 1.83 -14.72
CA LEU A 147 -10.68 1.97 -13.48
C LEU A 147 -10.96 3.46 -13.25
N THR A 148 -12.22 3.80 -13.01
CA THR A 148 -12.67 5.16 -12.69
C THR A 148 -13.40 5.15 -11.37
N GLU A 149 -13.54 6.29 -10.70
CA GLU A 149 -14.34 6.39 -9.46
C GLU A 149 -15.77 5.85 -9.67
N ALA A 150 -16.34 6.08 -10.86
CA ALA A 150 -17.66 5.57 -11.26
C ALA A 150 -17.72 4.04 -11.46
N SER A 151 -16.61 3.39 -11.80
CA SER A 151 -16.57 1.93 -12.02
C SER A 151 -16.78 1.12 -10.75
N TRP A 152 -16.43 1.65 -9.57
CA TRP A 152 -16.59 0.97 -8.29
C TRP A 152 -18.01 1.09 -7.74
N LEU A 153 -18.62 2.27 -7.91
CA LEU A 153 -20.01 2.54 -7.51
C LEU A 153 -21.02 1.74 -8.34
N SER A 154 -20.67 1.41 -9.59
CA SER A 154 -21.50 0.62 -10.51
C SER A 154 -21.22 -0.89 -10.47
N ALA A 155 -20.13 -1.34 -9.83
CA ALA A 155 -19.75 -2.76 -9.75
C ALA A 155 -20.72 -3.65 -8.93
N GLY A 156 -21.80 -3.09 -8.39
CA GLY A 156 -22.78 -3.79 -7.55
C GLY A 156 -24.25 -3.63 -7.95
N SER A 157 -24.57 -2.92 -9.04
CA SER A 157 -25.98 -2.68 -9.42
C SER A 157 -26.67 -3.89 -10.04
N SER A 158 -25.93 -4.80 -10.69
CA SER A 158 -26.45 -6.11 -11.10
C SER A 158 -25.33 -7.14 -11.32
N PRO A 159 -25.60 -8.46 -11.16
CA PRO A 159 -24.63 -9.52 -11.46
C PRO A 159 -24.12 -9.51 -12.91
N GLU A 160 -24.97 -9.10 -13.85
CA GLU A 160 -24.64 -9.02 -15.27
C GLU A 160 -23.61 -7.92 -15.56
N GLN A 161 -23.76 -6.75 -14.93
CA GLN A 161 -22.82 -5.63 -15.05
C GLN A 161 -21.47 -5.95 -14.41
N PHE A 162 -21.48 -6.68 -13.29
CA PHE A 162 -20.25 -7.18 -12.68
C PHE A 162 -19.52 -8.15 -13.62
N LEU A 163 -20.24 -9.12 -14.19
CA LEU A 163 -19.64 -10.12 -15.08
C LEU A 163 -19.12 -9.50 -16.39
N SER A 164 -19.83 -8.53 -16.96
CA SER A 164 -19.38 -7.82 -18.16
C SER A 164 -18.12 -6.99 -17.88
N SER A 165 -18.06 -6.30 -16.74
CA SER A 165 -16.88 -5.54 -16.30
C SER A 165 -15.68 -6.48 -16.11
N LEU A 166 -15.88 -7.62 -15.45
CA LEU A 166 -14.82 -8.61 -15.24
C LEU A 166 -14.27 -9.15 -16.56
N ARG A 167 -15.14 -9.47 -17.53
CA ARG A 167 -14.71 -9.89 -18.88
C ARG A 167 -13.94 -8.79 -19.61
N GLY A 168 -14.35 -7.53 -19.45
CA GLY A 168 -13.64 -6.38 -19.98
C GLY A 168 -12.21 -6.33 -19.47
N TYR A 169 -12.01 -6.41 -18.16
CA TYR A 169 -10.67 -6.40 -17.55
C TYR A 169 -9.81 -7.59 -18.00
N LEU A 170 -10.39 -8.79 -18.06
CA LEU A 170 -9.67 -10.00 -18.52
C LEU A 170 -9.26 -9.96 -19.99
N SER A 171 -9.88 -9.09 -20.80
CA SER A 171 -9.59 -8.94 -22.24
C SER A 171 -8.48 -7.92 -22.52
N VAL A 172 -7.97 -7.24 -21.48
CA VAL A 172 -6.87 -6.27 -21.62
C VAL A 172 -5.60 -6.97 -22.09
N PRO A 173 -4.89 -6.45 -23.12
CA PRO A 173 -3.62 -7.02 -23.56
C PRO A 173 -2.60 -7.14 -22.42
N ASN A 174 -1.92 -8.29 -22.36
CA ASN A 174 -0.95 -8.61 -21.31
C ASN A 174 -1.54 -8.56 -19.88
N PHE A 175 -2.84 -8.83 -19.72
CA PHE A 175 -3.53 -8.89 -18.42
C PHE A 175 -2.69 -9.52 -17.30
N TRP A 176 -2.19 -10.73 -17.52
CA TRP A 176 -1.41 -11.48 -16.52
C TRP A 176 -0.09 -10.81 -16.14
N LEU A 177 0.57 -10.11 -17.07
CA LEU A 177 1.77 -9.33 -16.77
C LEU A 177 1.43 -8.16 -15.84
N TRP A 178 0.32 -7.47 -16.08
CA TRP A 178 -0.11 -6.35 -15.24
C TRP A 178 -0.52 -6.80 -13.84
N ILE A 179 -1.24 -7.92 -13.73
CA ILE A 179 -1.55 -8.55 -12.43
C ILE A 179 -0.26 -8.95 -11.70
N TYR A 180 0.71 -9.55 -12.40
CA TYR A 180 2.00 -9.89 -11.84
C TYR A 180 2.79 -8.65 -11.37
N LEU A 181 2.76 -7.56 -12.13
CA LEU A 181 3.41 -6.31 -11.72
C LEU A 181 2.74 -5.69 -10.50
N ILE A 182 1.40 -5.63 -10.44
CA ILE A 182 0.68 -5.17 -9.24
C ILE A 182 1.09 -6.01 -8.04
N PHE A 183 1.01 -7.35 -8.16
CA PHE A 183 1.38 -8.29 -7.11
C PHE A 183 2.83 -8.11 -6.63
N SER A 184 3.80 -8.03 -7.55
CA SER A 184 5.22 -7.94 -7.17
C SER A 184 5.53 -6.59 -6.52
N ILE A 185 5.03 -5.48 -7.09
CA ILE A 185 5.21 -4.12 -6.56
C ILE A 185 4.55 -4.00 -5.18
N SER A 186 3.30 -4.43 -5.05
CA SER A 186 2.54 -4.29 -3.81
C SER A 186 3.17 -5.06 -2.65
N ASN A 187 3.69 -6.26 -2.91
CA ASN A 187 4.31 -7.10 -1.89
C ASN A 187 5.72 -6.61 -1.51
N ALA A 188 6.37 -5.81 -2.36
CA ALA A 188 7.67 -5.20 -2.06
C ALA A 188 7.56 -3.80 -1.42
N MET A 189 6.57 -2.98 -1.80
CA MET A 189 6.52 -1.54 -1.46
C MET A 189 6.34 -1.20 0.02
N LEU A 190 5.87 -2.14 0.84
CA LEU A 190 5.62 -1.85 2.26
C LEU A 190 6.95 -1.57 3.00
N PRO A 191 6.98 -0.54 3.86
CA PRO A 191 8.23 -0.09 4.49
C PRO A 191 8.86 -1.18 5.37
N SER A 192 10.18 -1.34 5.24
CA SER A 192 10.97 -2.22 6.10
C SER A 192 11.15 -1.62 7.50
N GLU A 193 11.74 -2.39 8.43
CA GLU A 193 12.04 -1.91 9.78
C GLU A 193 12.92 -0.65 9.78
N SER A 194 13.94 -0.59 8.92
CA SER A 194 14.80 0.59 8.80
C SER A 194 14.06 1.79 8.22
N ASP A 195 13.12 1.55 7.30
CA ASP A 195 12.34 2.63 6.67
C ASP A 195 11.41 3.29 7.70
N ARG A 196 10.76 2.48 8.55
CA ARG A 196 9.84 2.97 9.58
C ARG A 196 10.54 3.73 10.72
N GLN A 197 11.79 3.39 11.03
CA GLN A 197 12.54 4.08 12.09
C GLN A 197 12.67 5.58 11.81
N ALA A 198 12.82 5.97 10.54
CA ALA A 198 12.92 7.37 10.15
C ALA A 198 11.59 8.14 10.29
N TRP A 199 10.45 7.45 10.27
CA TRP A 199 9.13 8.08 10.29
C TRP A 199 8.79 8.72 11.64
N ALA A 200 9.25 8.13 12.76
CA ALA A 200 9.00 8.68 14.09
C ALA A 200 9.49 10.13 14.21
N SER A 201 10.65 10.41 13.62
CA SER A 201 11.19 11.76 13.61
C SER A 201 10.38 12.68 12.70
N LEU A 202 9.99 12.22 11.51
CA LEU A 202 9.17 13.02 10.59
C LEU A 202 7.83 13.42 11.22
N VAL A 203 7.17 12.50 11.92
CA VAL A 203 5.93 12.77 12.67
C VAL A 203 6.18 13.80 13.78
N ALA A 204 7.28 13.67 14.52
CA ALA A 204 7.62 14.63 15.57
C ALA A 204 7.85 16.06 15.03
N TYR A 205 8.58 16.21 13.91
CA TYR A 205 8.77 17.51 13.27
C TYR A 205 7.46 18.07 12.70
N GLY A 206 6.62 17.24 12.09
CA GLY A 206 5.30 17.64 11.60
C GLY A 206 4.39 18.14 12.72
N PHE A 207 4.39 17.44 13.86
CA PHE A 207 3.65 17.86 15.04
C PHE A 207 4.16 19.20 15.60
N ALA A 208 5.50 19.35 15.74
CA ALA A 208 6.09 20.60 16.19
C ALA A 208 5.73 21.78 15.26
N ALA A 209 5.76 21.57 13.95
CA ALA A 209 5.34 22.58 12.97
C ALA A 209 3.85 22.93 13.13
N ALA A 210 2.98 21.94 13.33
CA ALA A 210 1.55 22.18 13.56
C ALA A 210 1.30 23.03 14.83
N VAL A 211 2.01 22.75 15.93
CA VAL A 211 1.92 23.53 17.17
C VAL A 211 2.35 24.98 16.96
N VAL A 212 3.44 25.21 16.22
CA VAL A 212 3.91 26.56 15.90
C VAL A 212 2.88 27.31 15.04
N LEU A 213 2.37 26.68 13.97
CA LEU A 213 1.35 27.29 13.11
C LEU A 213 0.07 27.63 13.87
N TYR A 214 -0.34 26.75 14.80
CA TYR A 214 -1.47 27.01 15.69
C TYR A 214 -1.21 28.21 16.60
N GLY A 215 -0.05 28.26 17.26
CA GLY A 215 0.34 29.38 18.12
C GLY A 215 0.44 30.72 17.38
N LEU A 216 0.78 30.71 16.09
CA LEU A 216 0.83 31.90 15.23
C LEU A 216 -0.54 32.29 14.64
N GLY A 217 -1.60 31.52 14.89
CA GLY A 217 -2.92 31.75 14.30
C GLY A 217 -3.03 31.42 12.81
N LEU A 218 -1.96 30.88 12.20
CA LEU A 218 -1.87 30.53 10.76
C LEU A 218 -2.42 29.14 10.44
N TRP A 219 -2.88 28.39 11.44
CA TRP A 219 -3.32 27.01 11.26
C TRP A 219 -4.42 26.85 10.20
N GLN A 220 -5.42 27.73 10.19
CA GLN A 220 -6.55 27.62 9.26
C GLN A 220 -6.15 27.82 7.80
N GLU A 221 -5.16 28.69 7.54
CA GLU A 221 -4.67 28.96 6.19
C GLU A 221 -3.94 27.74 5.61
N VAL A 222 -3.26 26.97 6.47
CA VAL A 222 -2.51 25.78 6.06
C VAL A 222 -3.39 24.52 6.07
N SER A 223 -4.27 24.37 7.06
CA SER A 223 -5.03 23.14 7.27
C SER A 223 -6.10 22.91 6.21
N SER A 224 -6.72 23.96 5.67
CA SER A 224 -7.76 23.85 4.63
C SER A 224 -7.26 23.25 3.31
N PRO A 225 -6.19 23.77 2.67
CA PRO A 225 -5.66 23.13 1.46
C PRO A 225 -5.03 21.76 1.74
N LEU A 226 -4.44 21.59 2.93
CA LEU A 226 -3.81 20.33 3.33
C LEU A 226 -4.83 19.21 3.52
N SER A 227 -5.99 19.48 4.14
CA SER A 227 -7.03 18.47 4.37
C SER A 227 -7.61 17.96 3.05
N GLY A 228 -7.90 18.85 2.10
CA GLY A 228 -8.38 18.47 0.77
C GLY A 228 -7.35 17.71 -0.08
N PHE A 229 -6.06 17.98 0.12
CA PHE A 229 -4.99 17.16 -0.47
C PHE A 229 -4.92 15.77 0.18
N LEU A 230 -4.93 15.71 1.52
CA LEU A 230 -4.86 14.45 2.26
C LEU A 230 -6.06 13.53 1.98
N ALA A 231 -7.27 14.07 1.92
CA ALA A 231 -8.47 13.30 1.60
C ALA A 231 -8.33 12.62 0.23
N ARG A 232 -7.96 13.37 -0.82
CA ARG A 232 -7.73 12.80 -2.16
C ARG A 232 -6.60 11.78 -2.17
N ALA A 233 -5.51 12.03 -1.44
CA ALA A 233 -4.42 11.08 -1.31
C ALA A 233 -4.89 9.77 -0.66
N LEU A 234 -5.71 9.85 0.40
CA LEU A 234 -6.30 8.69 1.06
C LEU A 234 -7.24 7.91 0.13
N ASP A 235 -8.08 8.59 -0.66
CA ASP A 235 -8.96 7.93 -1.62
C ASP A 235 -8.18 7.15 -2.69
N HIS A 236 -7.13 7.75 -3.24
CA HIS A 236 -6.24 7.05 -4.18
C HIS A 236 -5.51 5.88 -3.51
N LEU A 237 -5.01 6.04 -2.28
CA LEU A 237 -4.38 4.94 -1.54
C LEU A 237 -5.37 3.81 -1.25
N ASN A 238 -6.63 4.14 -0.94
CA ASN A 238 -7.70 3.18 -0.75
C ASN A 238 -7.93 2.32 -2.00
N VAL A 239 -7.99 2.95 -3.18
CA VAL A 239 -8.11 2.22 -4.45
C VAL A 239 -6.90 1.32 -4.67
N ALA A 240 -5.69 1.83 -4.47
CA ALA A 240 -4.46 1.05 -4.65
C ALA A 240 -4.39 -0.17 -3.70
N PHE A 241 -4.75 0.01 -2.43
CA PHE A 241 -4.71 -1.05 -1.43
C PHE A 241 -5.84 -2.07 -1.63
N LEU A 242 -7.04 -1.62 -1.99
CA LEU A 242 -8.14 -2.51 -2.32
C LEU A 242 -7.77 -3.39 -3.52
N LEU A 243 -7.28 -2.79 -4.61
CA LEU A 243 -6.83 -3.52 -5.79
C LEU A 243 -5.73 -4.54 -5.44
N THR A 244 -4.78 -4.13 -4.61
CA THR A 244 -3.73 -5.02 -4.10
C THR A 244 -4.31 -6.22 -3.37
N ILE A 245 -5.23 -6.00 -2.42
CA ILE A 245 -5.85 -7.08 -1.64
C ILE A 245 -6.59 -8.05 -2.56
N LEU A 246 -7.31 -7.56 -3.56
CA LEU A 246 -8.02 -8.40 -4.52
C LEU A 246 -7.06 -9.26 -5.35
N VAL A 247 -5.98 -8.66 -5.85
CA VAL A 247 -4.94 -9.38 -6.59
C VAL A 247 -4.27 -10.43 -5.70
N ASP A 248 -3.83 -10.05 -4.50
CA ASP A 248 -3.14 -10.95 -3.58
C ASP A 248 -4.05 -12.10 -3.14
N ALA A 249 -5.33 -11.84 -2.86
CA ALA A 249 -6.30 -12.89 -2.54
C ALA A 249 -6.46 -13.90 -3.69
N GLY A 250 -6.51 -13.42 -4.94
CA GLY A 250 -6.52 -14.27 -6.12
C GLY A 250 -5.24 -15.11 -6.25
N VAL A 251 -4.07 -14.50 -6.02
CA VAL A 251 -2.79 -15.22 -6.07
C VAL A 251 -2.69 -16.27 -4.95
N ILE A 252 -3.10 -15.95 -3.72
CA ILE A 252 -3.13 -16.91 -2.61
C ILE A 252 -3.99 -18.13 -3.00
N LEU A 253 -5.18 -17.91 -3.56
CA LEU A 253 -6.06 -18.99 -3.99
C LEU A 253 -5.36 -19.91 -5.00
N VAL A 254 -4.69 -19.34 -6.00
CA VAL A 254 -3.92 -20.12 -7.00
C VAL A 254 -2.79 -20.90 -6.34
N VAL A 255 -2.01 -20.25 -5.46
CA VAL A 255 -0.89 -20.90 -4.75
C VAL A 255 -1.39 -22.06 -3.90
N MET A 256 -2.48 -21.88 -3.13
CA MET A 256 -3.06 -22.94 -2.31
C MET A 256 -3.51 -24.15 -3.14
N ILE A 257 -4.09 -23.91 -4.34
CA ILE A 257 -4.46 -24.99 -5.27
C ILE A 257 -3.22 -25.74 -5.74
N ILE A 258 -2.17 -25.02 -6.14
CA ILE A 258 -0.90 -25.62 -6.59
C ILE A 258 -0.25 -26.44 -5.47
N GLU A 259 -0.15 -25.88 -4.26
CA GLU A 259 0.37 -26.60 -3.09
C GLU A 259 -0.42 -27.88 -2.86
N ARG A 260 -1.75 -27.83 -2.92
CA ARG A 260 -2.60 -29.01 -2.70
C ARG A 260 -2.35 -30.09 -3.75
N VAL A 261 -2.23 -29.71 -5.02
CA VAL A 261 -1.93 -30.65 -6.11
C VAL A 261 -0.55 -31.28 -5.90
N ILE A 262 0.47 -30.50 -5.57
CA ILE A 262 1.82 -31.00 -5.31
C ILE A 262 1.83 -31.95 -4.11
N MET A 263 1.14 -31.60 -3.02
CA MET A 263 1.06 -32.47 -1.83
C MET A 263 0.40 -33.82 -2.15
N VAL A 264 -0.62 -33.84 -3.00
CA VAL A 264 -1.30 -35.07 -3.44
C VAL A 264 -0.40 -35.91 -4.34
N ILE A 265 0.32 -35.29 -5.29
CA ILE A 265 1.15 -36.02 -6.25
C ILE A 265 2.47 -36.48 -5.63
N ALA A 266 3.13 -35.62 -4.85
CA ALA A 266 4.47 -35.86 -4.31
C ALA A 266 4.48 -36.50 -2.92
N GLY A 267 3.32 -36.61 -2.25
CA GLY A 267 3.20 -37.19 -0.90
C GLY A 267 3.92 -36.40 0.21
N ARG A 268 4.33 -35.15 -0.07
CA ARG A 268 5.01 -34.26 0.89
C ARG A 268 3.98 -33.41 1.65
N LYS A 269 4.31 -33.00 2.88
CA LYS A 269 3.51 -32.05 3.68
C LYS A 269 4.30 -30.78 3.95
N VAL A 270 3.62 -29.64 3.94
CA VAL A 270 4.18 -28.36 4.42
C VAL A 270 3.67 -28.16 5.84
N GLU A 271 4.58 -28.15 6.81
CA GLU A 271 4.28 -27.64 8.16
C GLU A 271 4.58 -26.14 8.17
N TYR A 272 3.57 -25.36 8.58
CA TYR A 272 3.61 -23.89 8.63
C TYR A 272 4.04 -23.36 9.99
#